data_AF-A0A2P5XSM5-F1
#
_entry.id   AF-A0A2P5XSM5-F1
#
_cell.length_a   1.000
_cell.length_b   1.000
_cell.length_c   1.000
_cell.angle_alpha   90.00
_cell.angle_beta   90.00
_cell.angle_gamma   90.00
#
_symmetry.space_group_name_H-M   'P 1'
#
loop_
_entity.id
_entity.type
_entity.pdbx_description
1 polymer ?
#
loop_
_entity_poly.entity_id
_entity_poly.type
_entity_poly.pdbx_seq_one_letter_code
_entity_poly.pdbx_strand_id
1 'polypeptide(L)'
;MIQTYCSACVQLLRQLQAVPSPELALRLYLQCAEAANGCDIEHVAYEFFTQAFVLYEEEIADSKAQVTAIHLIIGTLQRMNVFGVENRDTLTHKATGYSARLLKKADQCRAVYACSHLFWVDDQDGIKDGERVLLCLKRALRIANAAQQMANVARGSGGPVSLFVEILNKYIYFFEKGNKQITSSAIQGLIEFINTEMQSDSTNPDSVADAFLASTLRYIQFQKQKGGVVGEKFESIKL
;
A
#
# COMPACT_ATOMS: atom_id res chain seq x y z
N MET A 1 12.42 -29.52 21.62
CA MET A 1 12.38 -28.15 21.06
C MET A 1 11.00 -27.81 20.50
N ILE A 2 10.48 -28.53 19.49
CA ILE A 2 9.17 -28.25 18.85
C ILE A 2 7.98 -28.24 19.83
N GLN A 3 7.90 -29.21 20.77
CA GLN A 3 6.84 -29.22 21.80
C GLN A 3 6.89 -28.02 22.77
N THR A 4 8.09 -27.51 23.06
CA THR A 4 8.29 -26.36 23.96
C THR A 4 7.85 -25.06 23.29
N TYR A 5 8.15 -24.90 21.99
CA TYR A 5 7.70 -23.77 21.18
C TYR A 5 6.17 -23.78 21.00
N CYS A 6 5.56 -24.95 20.81
CA CYS A 6 4.11 -25.07 20.70
C CYS A 6 3.40 -24.67 22.01
N SER A 7 3.91 -25.13 23.17
CA SER A 7 3.38 -24.72 24.48
C SER A 7 3.52 -23.21 24.72
N ALA A 8 4.68 -22.63 24.37
CA ALA A 8 4.92 -21.19 24.52
C ALA A 8 4.04 -20.36 23.58
N CYS A 9 3.84 -20.79 22.34
CA CYS A 9 2.94 -20.15 21.39
C CYS A 9 1.48 -20.20 21.87
N VAL A 10 1.01 -21.35 22.38
CA VAL A 10 -0.34 -21.46 22.92
C VAL A 10 -0.54 -20.59 24.16
N GLN A 11 0.47 -20.51 25.04
CA GLN A 11 0.43 -19.59 26.19
C GLN A 11 0.41 -18.12 25.76
N LEU A 12 1.20 -17.76 24.75
CA LEU A 12 1.23 -16.40 24.21
C LEU A 12 -0.11 -16.05 23.56
N LEU A 13 -0.68 -16.92 22.73
CA LEU A 13 -2.01 -16.76 22.14
C LEU A 13 -3.09 -16.51 23.21
N ARG A 14 -3.09 -17.30 24.30
CA ARG A 14 -4.02 -17.11 25.42
C ARG A 14 -3.82 -15.77 26.13
N GLN A 15 -2.58 -15.33 26.31
CA GLN A 15 -2.29 -14.03 26.90
C GLN A 15 -2.71 -12.88 25.99
N LEU A 16 -2.57 -13.03 24.67
CA LEU A 16 -3.02 -12.04 23.69
C LEU A 16 -4.54 -11.91 23.65
N GLN A 17 -5.28 -13.01 23.82
CA GLN A 17 -6.75 -12.98 23.94
C GLN A 17 -7.24 -12.24 25.19
N ALA A 18 -6.41 -12.13 26.23
CA ALA A 18 -6.74 -11.41 27.45
C ALA A 18 -6.45 -9.88 27.35
N VAL A 19 -5.92 -9.40 26.22
CA VAL A 19 -5.63 -7.98 26.02
C VAL A 19 -6.94 -7.21 25.80
N PRO A 20 -7.27 -6.20 26.63
CA PRO A 20 -8.57 -5.53 26.59
C PRO A 20 -8.74 -4.52 25.44
N SER A 21 -7.72 -4.35 24.59
CA SER A 21 -7.77 -3.48 23.40
C SER A 21 -7.48 -4.32 22.14
N PRO A 22 -8.45 -4.43 21.20
CA PRO A 22 -8.26 -5.19 19.99
C PRO A 22 -7.16 -4.62 19.09
N GLU A 23 -6.94 -3.30 19.10
CA GLU A 23 -5.86 -2.67 18.33
C GLU A 23 -4.48 -3.00 18.90
N LEU A 24 -4.35 -3.04 20.24
CA LEU A 24 -3.11 -3.46 20.88
C LEU A 24 -2.86 -4.95 20.65
N ALA A 25 -3.89 -5.79 20.83
CA ALA A 25 -3.80 -7.22 20.56
C ALA A 25 -3.34 -7.48 19.13
N LEU A 26 -3.95 -6.83 18.13
CA LEU A 26 -3.56 -6.95 16.73
C LEU A 26 -2.09 -6.60 16.50
N ARG A 27 -1.60 -5.50 17.09
CA ARG A 27 -0.17 -5.14 16.98
C ARG A 27 0.73 -6.21 17.56
N LEU A 28 0.38 -6.76 18.71
CA LEU A 28 1.14 -7.84 19.33
C LEU A 28 1.12 -9.11 18.48
N TYR A 29 -0.02 -9.49 17.89
CA TYR A 29 -0.11 -10.59 16.92
C TYR A 29 0.85 -10.38 15.75
N LEU A 30 0.88 -9.18 15.16
CA LEU A 30 1.79 -8.86 14.06
C LEU A 30 3.27 -8.92 14.49
N GLN A 31 3.61 -8.44 15.68
CA GLN A 31 4.99 -8.57 16.22
C GLN A 31 5.38 -10.03 16.45
N CYS A 32 4.45 -10.85 16.96
CA CYS A 32 4.70 -12.28 17.12
C CYS A 32 4.86 -13.00 15.78
N ALA A 33 4.12 -12.58 14.75
CA ALA A 33 4.30 -13.06 13.38
C ALA A 33 5.71 -12.72 12.85
N GLU A 34 6.20 -11.50 13.05
CA GLU A 34 7.58 -11.13 12.67
C GLU A 34 8.64 -11.93 13.45
N ALA A 35 8.43 -12.19 14.74
CA ALA A 35 9.32 -13.03 15.52
C ALA A 35 9.34 -14.48 15.00
N ALA A 36 8.18 -15.03 14.64
CA ALA A 36 8.07 -16.35 14.03
C ALA A 36 8.71 -16.39 12.63
N ASN A 37 8.61 -15.31 11.86
CA ASN A 37 9.30 -15.13 10.58
C ASN A 37 10.81 -15.22 10.75
N GLY A 38 11.39 -14.51 11.73
CA GLY A 38 12.82 -14.56 12.01
C GLY A 38 13.33 -15.91 12.56
N CYS A 39 12.42 -16.79 12.96
CA CYS A 39 12.72 -18.15 13.40
C CYS A 39 12.41 -19.21 12.31
N ASP A 40 12.00 -18.80 11.12
CA ASP A 40 11.58 -19.66 10.01
C ASP A 40 10.42 -20.63 10.36
N ILE A 41 9.47 -20.18 11.21
CA ILE A 41 8.34 -21.00 11.66
C ILE A 41 7.05 -20.56 10.95
N GLU A 42 6.86 -20.99 9.71
CA GLU A 42 5.75 -20.55 8.83
C GLU A 42 4.36 -20.72 9.46
N HIS A 43 4.06 -21.92 9.96
CA HIS A 43 2.73 -22.23 10.49
C HIS A 43 2.34 -21.34 11.69
N VAL A 44 3.30 -20.97 12.54
CA VAL A 44 3.08 -20.06 13.68
C VAL A 44 2.86 -18.63 13.19
N ALA A 45 3.68 -18.18 12.24
CA ALA A 45 3.49 -16.86 11.62
C ALA A 45 2.11 -16.74 10.96
N TYR A 46 1.66 -17.80 10.28
CA TYR A 46 0.37 -17.85 9.62
C TYR A 46 -0.80 -17.81 10.60
N GLU A 47 -0.70 -18.54 11.71
CA GLU A 47 -1.69 -18.52 12.78
C GLU A 47 -1.83 -17.11 13.36
N PHE A 48 -0.71 -16.43 13.68
CA PHE A 48 -0.76 -15.06 14.18
C PHE A 48 -1.40 -14.08 13.18
N PHE A 49 -1.14 -14.21 11.88
CA PHE A 49 -1.83 -13.42 10.86
C PHE A 49 -3.33 -13.73 10.80
N THR A 50 -3.71 -15.00 10.94
CA THR A 50 -5.12 -15.40 10.96
C THR A 50 -5.85 -14.76 12.13
N GLN A 51 -5.27 -14.80 13.33
CA GLN A 51 -5.83 -14.13 14.51
C GLN A 51 -5.87 -12.60 14.36
N ALA A 52 -4.85 -11.99 13.75
CA ALA A 52 -4.86 -10.56 13.44
C ALA A 52 -5.99 -10.17 12.48
N PHE A 53 -6.28 -11.00 11.47
CA PHE A 53 -7.40 -10.78 10.55
C PHE A 53 -8.77 -10.95 11.21
N VAL A 54 -8.92 -11.94 12.09
CA VAL A 54 -10.15 -12.13 12.90
C VAL A 54 -10.41 -10.89 13.76
N LEU A 55 -9.40 -10.41 14.50
CA LEU A 55 -9.55 -9.17 15.28
C LEU A 55 -9.90 -7.95 14.43
N TYR A 56 -9.27 -7.82 13.26
CA TYR A 56 -9.57 -6.74 12.33
C TYR A 56 -11.04 -6.75 11.88
N GLU A 57 -11.59 -7.93 11.61
CA GLU A 57 -12.94 -8.10 11.08
C GLU A 57 -14.03 -8.01 12.15
N GLU A 58 -13.79 -8.64 13.31
CA GLU A 58 -14.83 -8.83 14.33
C GLU A 58 -14.79 -7.75 15.42
N GLU A 59 -13.62 -7.22 15.76
CA GLU A 59 -13.45 -6.39 16.96
C GLU A 59 -13.08 -4.92 16.66
N ILE A 60 -12.47 -4.62 15.50
CA ILE A 60 -12.08 -3.25 15.13
C ILE A 60 -13.16 -2.61 14.24
N ALA A 61 -14.13 -1.96 14.89
CA ALA A 61 -15.24 -1.28 14.21
C ALA A 61 -14.96 0.19 13.83
N ASP A 62 -14.08 0.90 14.56
CA ASP A 62 -13.80 2.31 14.27
C ASP A 62 -13.07 2.47 12.92
N SER A 63 -13.59 3.34 12.06
CA SER A 63 -13.05 3.53 10.72
C SER A 63 -11.59 3.99 10.68
N LYS A 64 -11.13 4.81 11.65
CA LYS A 64 -9.72 5.27 11.69
C LYS A 64 -8.82 4.16 12.24
N ALA A 65 -9.29 3.41 13.23
CA ALA A 65 -8.61 2.23 13.75
C ALA A 65 -8.45 1.16 12.66
N GLN A 66 -9.48 0.90 11.85
CA GLN A 66 -9.41 0.00 10.69
C GLN A 66 -8.33 0.44 9.70
N VAL A 67 -8.28 1.73 9.34
CA VAL A 67 -7.25 2.25 8.44
C VAL A 67 -5.86 2.01 9.03
N THR A 68 -5.66 2.26 10.32
CA THR A 68 -4.37 2.02 10.97
C THR A 68 -4.01 0.53 10.98
N ALA A 69 -4.96 -0.32 11.37
CA ALA A 69 -4.77 -1.76 11.46
C ALA A 69 -4.44 -2.39 10.10
N ILE A 70 -5.14 -2.01 9.03
CA ILE A 70 -4.87 -2.58 7.71
C ILE A 70 -3.50 -2.15 7.17
N HIS A 71 -3.06 -0.91 7.42
CA HIS A 71 -1.70 -0.49 7.03
C HIS A 71 -0.62 -1.24 7.83
N LEU A 72 -0.86 -1.54 9.11
CA LEU A 72 0.04 -2.38 9.90
C LEU A 72 0.10 -3.81 9.36
N ILE A 73 -1.04 -4.40 8.99
CA ILE A 73 -1.11 -5.73 8.38
C ILE A 73 -0.32 -5.75 7.06
N ILE A 74 -0.58 -4.79 6.16
CA ILE A 74 0.11 -4.71 4.85
C ILE A 74 1.62 -4.53 5.06
N GLY A 75 2.02 -3.60 5.92
CA GLY A 75 3.43 -3.31 6.18
C GLY A 75 4.17 -4.51 6.80
N THR A 76 3.53 -5.21 7.72
CA THR A 76 4.10 -6.44 8.31
C THR A 76 4.22 -7.53 7.26
N LEU A 77 3.13 -7.82 6.53
CA LEU A 77 3.10 -8.87 5.50
C LEU A 77 4.12 -8.64 4.37
N GLN A 78 4.42 -7.38 4.05
CA GLN A 78 5.43 -7.01 3.06
C GLN A 78 6.85 -7.46 3.46
N ARG A 79 7.15 -7.57 4.76
CA ARG A 79 8.45 -8.02 5.29
C ARG A 79 8.52 -9.52 5.57
N MET A 80 7.40 -10.23 5.46
CA MET A 80 7.34 -11.67 5.71
C MET A 80 7.91 -12.45 4.52
N ASN A 81 8.95 -13.22 4.76
CA ASN A 81 9.61 -14.09 3.77
C ASN A 81 9.45 -15.58 4.10
N VAL A 82 8.91 -15.93 5.27
CA VAL A 82 8.70 -17.32 5.70
C VAL A 82 7.55 -18.03 4.98
N PHE A 83 6.65 -17.29 4.33
CA PHE A 83 5.45 -17.87 3.72
C PHE A 83 5.72 -18.49 2.35
N GLY A 84 5.27 -19.73 2.16
CA GLY A 84 5.12 -20.35 0.86
C GLY A 84 4.07 -19.64 -0.01
N VAL A 85 4.10 -19.91 -1.32
CA VAL A 85 3.29 -19.21 -2.33
C VAL A 85 1.80 -19.20 -1.99
N GLU A 86 1.23 -20.34 -1.60
CA GLU A 86 -0.21 -20.47 -1.31
C GLU A 86 -0.65 -19.66 -0.10
N ASN A 87 0.09 -19.77 1.01
CA ASN A 87 -0.18 -19.00 2.23
C ASN A 87 -0.01 -17.50 1.96
N ARG A 88 1.05 -17.11 1.25
CA ARG A 88 1.31 -15.70 0.91
C ARG A 88 0.21 -15.12 0.02
N ASP A 89 -0.26 -15.86 -0.98
CA ASP A 89 -1.36 -15.44 -1.85
C ASP A 89 -2.67 -15.29 -1.06
N THR A 90 -2.95 -16.22 -0.14
CA THR A 90 -4.15 -16.18 0.71
C THR A 90 -4.16 -14.92 1.60
N LEU A 91 -3.06 -14.64 2.31
CA LEU A 91 -2.94 -13.46 3.17
C LEU A 91 -3.01 -12.15 2.38
N THR A 92 -2.40 -12.12 1.19
CA THR A 92 -2.45 -10.97 0.29
C THR A 92 -3.87 -10.71 -0.23
N HIS A 93 -4.58 -11.77 -0.61
CA HIS A 93 -5.96 -11.66 -1.06
C HIS A 93 -6.86 -11.09 0.04
N LYS A 94 -6.70 -11.54 1.29
CA LYS A 94 -7.41 -10.96 2.43
C LYS A 94 -7.06 -9.48 2.63
N ALA A 95 -5.78 -9.12 2.70
CA ALA A 95 -5.34 -7.74 2.91
C ALA A 95 -5.85 -6.78 1.82
N THR A 96 -5.75 -7.19 0.55
CA THR A 96 -6.28 -6.42 -0.60
C THR A 96 -7.81 -6.31 -0.57
N GLY A 97 -8.49 -7.38 -0.15
CA GLY A 97 -9.93 -7.42 0.05
C GLY A 97 -10.40 -6.41 1.10
N TYR A 98 -9.79 -6.38 2.28
CA TYR A 98 -10.14 -5.44 3.35
C TYR A 98 -9.78 -3.99 3.00
N SER A 99 -8.62 -3.76 2.38
CA SER A 99 -8.22 -2.42 1.90
C SER A 99 -9.26 -1.80 0.98
N ALA A 100 -9.87 -2.63 0.14
CA ALA A 100 -10.91 -2.19 -0.78
C ALA A 100 -12.32 -2.09 -0.15
N ARG A 101 -12.49 -2.36 1.13
CA ARG A 101 -13.77 -2.22 1.86
C ARG A 101 -13.77 -1.05 2.85
N LEU A 102 -12.67 -0.31 2.96
CA LEU A 102 -12.61 0.89 3.80
C LEU A 102 -13.68 1.91 3.39
N LEU A 103 -14.27 2.55 4.40
CA LEU A 103 -15.43 3.43 4.26
C LEU A 103 -15.12 4.69 3.44
N LYS A 104 -14.01 5.38 3.75
CA LYS A 104 -13.64 6.63 3.10
C LYS A 104 -12.82 6.35 1.85
N LYS A 105 -13.18 6.99 0.72
CA LYS A 105 -12.50 6.80 -0.57
C LYS A 105 -11.01 7.14 -0.53
N ALA A 106 -10.63 8.20 0.16
CA ALA A 106 -9.22 8.56 0.31
C ALA A 106 -8.43 7.46 1.02
N ASP A 107 -8.94 6.94 2.14
CA ASP A 107 -8.29 5.88 2.89
C ASP A 107 -8.28 4.55 2.13
N GLN A 108 -9.38 4.23 1.45
CA GLN A 108 -9.50 3.09 0.53
C GLN A 108 -8.45 3.16 -0.58
N CYS A 109 -8.26 4.32 -1.19
CA CYS A 109 -7.27 4.54 -2.24
C CYS A 109 -5.85 4.25 -1.72
N ARG A 110 -5.52 4.81 -0.54
CA ARG A 110 -4.20 4.67 0.09
C ARG A 110 -3.87 3.23 0.45
N ALA A 111 -4.81 2.53 1.08
CA ALA A 111 -4.62 1.13 1.41
C ALA A 111 -4.49 0.26 0.14
N VAL A 112 -5.28 0.53 -0.90
CA VAL A 112 -5.25 -0.25 -2.15
C VAL A 112 -3.94 -0.07 -2.91
N TYR A 113 -3.40 1.15 -3.06
CA TYR A 113 -2.08 1.29 -3.66
C TYR A 113 -0.99 0.75 -2.72
N ALA A 114 -1.15 0.79 -1.40
CA ALA A 114 -0.16 0.22 -0.48
C ALA A 114 -0.01 -1.29 -0.69
N CYS A 115 -1.10 -2.00 -0.97
CA CYS A 115 -1.05 -3.42 -1.33
C CYS A 115 -0.23 -3.74 -2.59
N SER A 116 0.06 -2.77 -3.48
CA SER A 116 0.93 -3.03 -4.63
C SER A 116 2.32 -3.52 -4.21
N HIS A 117 2.81 -3.08 -3.05
CA HIS A 117 4.09 -3.53 -2.49
C HIS A 117 4.07 -5.00 -2.02
N LEU A 118 2.89 -5.62 -1.84
CA LEU A 118 2.79 -7.04 -1.50
C LEU A 118 3.11 -7.95 -2.70
N PHE A 119 3.07 -7.40 -3.91
CA PHE A 119 3.34 -8.10 -5.18
C PHE A 119 4.71 -7.76 -5.77
N TRP A 120 5.51 -6.97 -5.06
CA TRP A 120 6.82 -6.52 -5.51
C TRP A 120 7.79 -6.34 -4.34
N VAL A 121 8.59 -7.37 -4.10
CA VAL A 121 9.64 -7.40 -3.07
C VAL A 121 10.99 -7.27 -3.77
N ASP A 122 11.76 -6.26 -3.37
CA ASP A 122 13.06 -5.94 -3.96
C ASP A 122 14.18 -6.80 -3.36
N ASP A 123 14.03 -8.11 -3.53
CA ASP A 123 15.00 -9.13 -3.14
C ASP A 123 15.32 -10.04 -4.34
N GLN A 124 16.40 -10.83 -4.26
CA GLN A 124 16.85 -11.69 -5.36
C GLN A 124 15.79 -12.73 -5.75
N ASP A 125 15.17 -13.35 -4.74
CA ASP A 125 14.08 -14.33 -4.89
C ASP A 125 12.71 -13.76 -4.47
N GLY A 126 12.64 -12.43 -4.34
CA GLY A 126 11.41 -11.73 -3.99
C GLY A 126 10.35 -11.81 -5.09
N ILE A 127 9.07 -11.80 -4.69
CA ILE A 127 7.93 -11.78 -5.63
C ILE A 127 8.02 -10.52 -6.49
N LYS A 128 7.96 -10.68 -7.83
CA LYS A 128 7.97 -9.57 -8.81
C LYS A 128 6.82 -9.73 -9.81
N ASP A 129 5.59 -9.66 -9.30
CA ASP A 129 4.37 -9.72 -10.12
C ASP A 129 3.96 -8.30 -10.54
N GLY A 130 4.51 -7.86 -11.67
CA GLY A 130 4.25 -6.54 -12.20
C GLY A 130 2.79 -6.29 -12.62
N GLU A 131 2.06 -7.35 -12.99
CA GLU A 131 0.67 -7.24 -13.43
C GLU A 131 -0.25 -6.98 -12.24
N ARG A 132 -0.07 -7.71 -11.14
CA ARG A 132 -0.82 -7.47 -9.90
C ARG A 132 -0.46 -6.12 -9.27
N VAL A 133 0.79 -5.66 -9.38
CA VAL A 133 1.17 -4.27 -9.03
C VAL A 133 0.33 -3.27 -9.81
N LEU A 134 0.31 -3.38 -11.14
CA LEU A 134 -0.44 -2.46 -11.99
C LEU A 134 -1.95 -2.55 -11.73
N LEU A 135 -2.49 -3.73 -11.41
CA LEU A 135 -3.89 -3.92 -11.04
C LEU A 135 -4.26 -3.12 -9.79
N CYS A 136 -3.43 -3.17 -8.73
CA CYS A 136 -3.60 -2.36 -7.53
C CYS A 136 -3.58 -0.86 -7.85
N LEU A 137 -2.61 -0.40 -8.63
CA LEU A 137 -2.48 1.02 -8.99
C LEU A 137 -3.65 1.51 -9.85
N LYS A 138 -4.10 0.72 -10.84
CA LYS A 138 -5.29 1.03 -11.65
C LYS A 138 -6.55 1.07 -10.79
N ARG A 139 -6.69 0.17 -9.81
CA ARG A 139 -7.82 0.19 -8.86
C ARG A 139 -7.77 1.45 -7.99
N ALA A 140 -6.59 1.83 -7.49
CA ALA A 140 -6.41 3.07 -6.72
C ALA A 140 -6.78 4.31 -7.54
N LEU A 141 -6.39 4.39 -8.83
CA LEU A 141 -6.79 5.48 -9.73
C LEU A 141 -8.30 5.56 -9.90
N ARG A 142 -9.00 4.43 -10.07
CA ARG A 142 -10.48 4.42 -10.15
C ARG A 142 -11.12 4.94 -8.87
N ILE A 143 -10.57 4.59 -7.71
CA ILE A 143 -11.06 5.07 -6.41
C ILE A 143 -10.80 6.57 -6.24
N ALA A 144 -9.62 7.06 -6.63
CA ALA A 144 -9.28 8.48 -6.61
C ALA A 144 -10.20 9.29 -7.54
N ASN A 145 -10.46 8.80 -8.76
CA ASN A 145 -11.43 9.41 -9.68
C ASN A 145 -12.83 9.49 -9.07
N ALA A 146 -13.29 8.41 -8.42
CA ALA A 146 -14.59 8.44 -7.75
C ALA A 146 -14.62 9.45 -6.59
N ALA A 147 -13.52 9.61 -5.85
CA ALA A 147 -13.41 10.61 -4.79
C ALA A 147 -13.42 12.05 -5.35
N GLN A 148 -12.71 12.29 -6.45
CA GLN A 148 -12.68 13.57 -7.16
C GLN A 148 -14.08 13.97 -7.65
N GLN A 149 -14.79 13.04 -8.30
CA GLN A 149 -16.15 13.29 -8.77
C GLN A 149 -17.13 13.62 -7.63
N MET A 150 -17.04 12.93 -6.49
CA MET A 150 -17.87 13.24 -5.32
C MET A 150 -17.58 14.63 -4.76
N ALA A 151 -16.31 15.04 -4.70
CA ALA A 151 -15.91 16.36 -4.21
C ALA A 151 -16.41 17.49 -5.14
N ASN A 152 -16.29 17.31 -6.46
CA ASN A 152 -16.77 18.29 -7.45
C ASN A 152 -18.28 18.53 -7.34
N VAL A 153 -19.07 17.49 -7.02
CA VAL A 153 -20.52 17.60 -6.82
C VAL A 153 -20.87 18.30 -5.49
N ALA A 154 -20.05 18.13 -4.46
CA ALA A 154 -20.31 18.64 -3.11
C ALA A 154 -20.10 20.17 -2.93
N ARG A 155 -19.81 20.92 -4.01
CA ARG A 155 -19.63 22.39 -4.08
C ARG A 155 -18.91 22.99 -2.85
N GLY A 156 -17.57 22.97 -2.84
CA GLY A 156 -16.80 23.78 -1.89
C GLY A 156 -15.41 23.26 -1.51
N SER A 157 -15.03 22.06 -1.95
CA SER A 157 -13.66 21.58 -1.82
C SER A 157 -13.20 21.05 -3.17
N GLY A 158 -12.10 21.59 -3.68
CA GLY A 158 -11.27 20.89 -4.64
C GLY A 158 -11.12 19.43 -4.23
N GLY A 159 -11.31 18.51 -5.18
CA GLY A 159 -11.20 17.09 -4.88
C GLY A 159 -9.79 16.72 -4.42
N PRO A 160 -9.56 15.50 -3.93
CA PRO A 160 -8.28 15.10 -3.37
C PRO A 160 -7.27 14.82 -4.49
N VAL A 161 -6.91 15.85 -5.27
CA VAL A 161 -5.95 15.79 -6.38
C VAL A 161 -4.60 15.25 -5.89
N SER A 162 -4.27 15.49 -4.62
CA SER A 162 -3.12 14.89 -3.92
C SER A 162 -3.07 13.36 -4.02
N LEU A 163 -4.20 12.64 -4.08
CA LEU A 163 -4.22 11.18 -4.27
C LEU A 163 -3.63 10.77 -5.62
N PHE A 164 -3.88 11.54 -6.68
CA PHE A 164 -3.27 11.24 -7.98
C PHE A 164 -1.76 11.46 -7.94
N VAL A 165 -1.28 12.49 -7.24
CA VAL A 165 0.16 12.72 -7.03
C VAL A 165 0.77 11.60 -6.18
N GLU A 166 0.09 11.12 -5.14
CA GLU A 166 0.51 9.96 -4.35
C GLU A 166 0.63 8.70 -5.23
N ILE A 167 -0.36 8.43 -6.07
CA ILE A 167 -0.34 7.30 -7.01
C ILE A 167 0.77 7.47 -8.05
N LEU A 168 0.98 8.67 -8.60
CA LEU A 168 2.07 8.97 -9.53
C LEU A 168 3.43 8.60 -8.91
N ASN A 169 3.66 8.95 -7.66
CA ASN A 169 4.87 8.57 -6.94
C ASN A 169 5.01 7.04 -6.81
N LYS A 170 3.90 6.29 -6.70
CA LYS A 170 3.94 4.81 -6.76
C LYS A 170 4.27 4.28 -8.15
N TYR A 171 3.72 4.87 -9.22
CA TYR A 171 4.11 4.53 -10.59
C TYR A 171 5.62 4.74 -10.80
N ILE A 172 6.13 5.91 -10.40
CA ILE A 172 7.57 6.24 -10.50
C ILE A 172 8.41 5.22 -9.72
N TYR A 173 8.03 4.90 -8.48
CA TYR A 173 8.74 3.90 -7.67
C TYR A 173 8.86 2.55 -8.40
N PHE A 174 7.76 1.98 -8.91
CA PHE A 174 7.82 0.67 -9.58
C PHE A 174 8.49 0.73 -10.95
N PHE A 175 8.40 1.87 -11.64
CA PHE A 175 9.15 2.12 -12.88
C PHE A 175 10.67 2.06 -12.63
N GLU A 176 11.14 2.69 -11.56
CA GLU A 176 12.56 2.67 -11.15
C GLU A 176 13.01 1.26 -10.76
N LYS A 177 12.15 0.52 -10.06
CA LYS A 177 12.41 -0.89 -9.70
C LYS A 177 12.35 -1.85 -10.90
N GLY A 178 12.04 -1.36 -12.10
CA GLY A 178 12.10 -2.14 -13.33
C GLY A 178 10.83 -2.94 -13.62
N ASN A 179 9.69 -2.60 -13.03
CA ASN A 179 8.41 -3.18 -13.39
C ASN A 179 8.02 -2.76 -14.81
N LYS A 180 8.13 -3.68 -15.76
CA LYS A 180 7.83 -3.47 -17.19
C LYS A 180 6.37 -3.09 -17.49
N GLN A 181 5.46 -3.41 -16.58
CA GLN A 181 4.04 -3.06 -16.72
C GLN A 181 3.81 -1.56 -16.48
N ILE A 182 4.75 -0.89 -15.83
CA ILE A 182 4.74 0.56 -15.68
C ILE A 182 5.57 1.16 -16.80
N THR A 183 4.94 1.97 -17.66
CA THR A 183 5.59 2.60 -18.81
C THR A 183 5.75 4.09 -18.58
N SER A 184 6.73 4.69 -19.26
CA SER A 184 6.89 6.15 -19.29
C SER A 184 5.68 6.85 -19.87
N SER A 185 4.99 6.25 -20.84
CA SER A 185 3.72 6.77 -21.39
C SER A 185 2.60 6.80 -20.35
N ALA A 186 2.50 5.80 -19.47
CA ALA A 186 1.52 5.80 -18.39
C ALA A 186 1.83 6.89 -17.36
N ILE A 187 3.11 7.10 -17.03
CA ILE A 187 3.56 8.17 -16.15
C ILE A 187 3.26 9.54 -16.78
N GLN A 188 3.58 9.73 -18.05
CA GLN A 188 3.29 10.96 -18.81
C GLN A 188 1.80 11.29 -18.80
N GLY A 189 0.95 10.33 -19.17
CA GLY A 189 -0.50 10.54 -19.19
C GLY A 189 -1.08 10.87 -17.82
N LEU A 190 -0.50 10.32 -16.74
CA LEU A 190 -0.92 10.65 -15.38
C LEU A 190 -0.48 12.07 -14.97
N ILE A 191 0.71 12.52 -15.36
CA ILE A 191 1.15 13.92 -15.13
C ILE A 191 0.24 14.91 -15.87
N GLU A 192 -0.06 14.65 -17.15
CA GLU A 192 -0.96 15.49 -17.95
C GLU A 192 -2.37 15.56 -17.35
N PHE A 193 -2.88 14.41 -16.89
CA PHE A 193 -4.16 14.33 -16.20
C PHE A 193 -4.16 15.17 -14.91
N ILE A 194 -3.14 15.01 -14.06
CA ILE A 194 -3.01 15.77 -12.80
C ILE A 194 -2.98 17.28 -13.07
N ASN A 195 -2.16 17.73 -14.04
CA ASN A 195 -2.09 19.14 -14.40
C ASN A 195 -3.45 19.71 -14.83
N THR A 196 -4.23 18.92 -15.57
CA THR A 196 -5.58 19.31 -16.02
C THR A 196 -6.53 19.46 -14.83
N GLU A 197 -6.54 18.49 -13.90
CA GLU A 197 -7.38 18.58 -12.70
C GLU A 197 -6.98 19.78 -11.82
N MET A 198 -5.69 20.05 -11.66
CA MET A 198 -5.20 21.18 -10.86
C MET A 198 -5.57 22.55 -11.45
N GLN A 199 -5.53 22.68 -12.78
CA GLN A 199 -6.00 23.90 -13.45
C GLN A 199 -7.50 24.14 -13.28
N SER A 200 -8.29 23.06 -13.19
CA SER A 200 -9.74 23.16 -12.97
C SER A 200 -10.12 23.58 -11.55
N ASP A 201 -9.18 23.48 -10.60
CA ASP A 201 -9.37 23.71 -9.17
C ASP A 201 -8.87 25.09 -8.71
N SER A 202 -8.89 26.08 -9.63
CA SER A 202 -8.22 27.39 -9.59
C SER A 202 -8.64 28.38 -8.47
N THR A 203 -9.14 27.89 -7.34
CA THR A 203 -9.56 28.69 -6.18
C THR A 203 -8.52 28.79 -5.07
N ASN A 204 -7.40 28.03 -5.14
CA ASN A 204 -6.30 28.13 -4.17
C ASN A 204 -4.92 27.85 -4.80
N PRO A 205 -4.17 28.89 -5.23
CA PRO A 205 -2.88 28.73 -5.92
C PRO A 205 -1.71 28.23 -5.05
N ASP A 206 -1.92 27.99 -3.75
CA ASP A 206 -0.94 27.45 -2.80
C ASP A 206 -1.43 26.13 -2.17
N SER A 207 -1.98 25.22 -2.97
CA SER A 207 -2.44 23.94 -2.45
C SER A 207 -1.23 23.05 -2.10
N VAL A 208 -1.34 22.24 -1.04
CA VAL A 208 -0.33 21.23 -0.68
C VAL A 208 -0.07 20.26 -1.85
N ALA A 209 -1.05 20.07 -2.74
CA ALA A 209 -0.92 19.25 -3.93
C ALA A 209 0.03 19.87 -4.97
N ASP A 210 0.04 21.20 -5.14
CA ASP A 210 0.96 21.93 -6.03
C ASP A 210 2.41 21.72 -5.60
N ALA A 211 2.70 21.96 -4.33
CA ALA A 211 4.04 21.75 -3.77
C ALA A 211 4.50 20.29 -3.91
N PHE A 212 3.57 19.34 -3.73
CA PHE A 212 3.86 17.92 -3.85
C PHE A 212 4.14 17.49 -5.30
N LEU A 213 3.32 17.95 -6.26
CA LEU A 213 3.56 17.70 -7.67
C LEU A 213 4.88 18.33 -8.11
N ALA A 214 5.13 19.60 -7.78
CA ALA A 214 6.38 20.29 -8.12
C ALA A 214 7.62 19.53 -7.60
N SER A 215 7.54 18.99 -6.39
CA SER A 215 8.60 18.14 -5.83
C SER A 215 8.78 16.84 -6.63
N THR A 216 7.67 16.23 -7.06
CA THR A 216 7.68 15.01 -7.90
C THR A 216 8.28 15.28 -9.28
N LEU A 217 7.92 16.38 -9.95
CA LEU A 217 8.48 16.76 -11.25
C LEU A 217 9.98 17.07 -11.15
N ARG A 218 10.40 17.75 -10.07
CA ARG A 218 11.83 17.99 -9.77
C ARG A 218 12.60 16.68 -9.62
N TYR A 219 12.00 15.67 -8.97
CA TYR A 219 12.60 14.34 -8.84
C TYR A 219 12.78 13.67 -10.21
N ILE A 220 11.76 13.68 -11.07
CA ILE A 220 11.87 13.13 -12.45
C ILE A 220 12.99 13.85 -13.21
N GLN A 221 13.08 15.17 -13.10
CA GLN A 221 14.13 15.94 -13.76
C GLN A 221 15.53 15.58 -13.24
N PHE A 222 15.67 15.40 -11.93
CA PHE A 222 16.91 14.92 -11.32
C PHE A 222 17.30 13.54 -11.83
N GLN A 223 16.35 12.60 -11.95
CA GLN A 223 16.63 11.26 -12.47
C GLN A 223 17.10 11.29 -13.93
N LYS A 224 16.55 12.16 -14.78
CA LYS A 224 17.05 12.36 -16.15
C LYS A 224 18.50 12.82 -16.18
N GLN A 225 18.86 13.78 -15.32
CA GLN A 225 20.20 14.35 -15.26
C GLN A 225 21.26 13.38 -14.73
N LYS A 226 20.85 12.40 -13.92
CA LYS A 226 21.75 11.39 -13.35
C LYS A 226 22.43 10.51 -14.42
N GLY A 227 21.83 10.40 -15.61
CA GLY A 227 22.35 9.59 -16.72
C GLY A 227 22.31 8.07 -16.46
N GLY A 228 22.90 7.32 -17.38
CA GLY A 228 22.92 5.84 -17.35
C GLY A 228 21.55 5.20 -17.59
N VAL A 229 21.45 3.89 -17.33
CA VAL A 229 20.24 3.08 -17.62
C VAL A 229 18.97 3.62 -16.96
N VAL A 230 19.10 4.27 -15.79
CA VAL A 230 17.96 4.91 -15.12
C VAL A 230 17.59 6.21 -15.83
N GLY A 231 18.56 7.10 -16.11
CA GLY A 231 18.30 8.37 -16.81
C GLY A 231 17.62 8.16 -18.16
N GLU A 232 18.10 7.20 -18.97
CA GLU A 232 17.54 6.85 -20.29
C GLU A 232 16.05 6.46 -20.21
N LYS A 233 15.65 5.75 -19.15
CA LYS A 233 14.24 5.39 -18.94
C LYS A 233 13.36 6.63 -18.75
N PHE A 234 13.86 7.64 -18.03
CA PHE A 234 13.13 8.86 -17.73
C PHE A 234 13.16 9.88 -18.87
N GLU A 235 14.09 9.81 -19.84
CA GLU A 235 14.17 10.74 -20.97
C GLU A 235 12.86 10.82 -21.77
N SER A 236 12.16 9.70 -21.88
CA SER A 236 10.91 9.61 -22.63
C SER A 236 9.72 10.33 -21.96
N ILE A 237 9.82 10.71 -20.68
CA ILE A 237 8.80 11.48 -19.97
C ILE A 237 9.05 12.97 -20.26
N LYS A 238 8.06 13.69 -20.77
CA LYS A 238 8.16 15.13 -21.08
C LYS A 238 7.54 15.94 -19.93
N LEU A 239 8.35 16.78 -19.31
CA LEU A 239 7.93 17.67 -18.22
C LEU A 239 7.60 19.05 -18.77
#